data_AF-A0A6A5QNF2-F1
#
_entry.id   AF-A0A6A5QNF2-F1
#
_cell.length_a   1.000
_cell.length_b   1.000
_cell.length_c   1.000
_cell.angle_alpha   90.00
_cell.angle_beta   90.00
_cell.angle_gamma   90.00
#
_symmetry.space_group_name_H-M   'P 1'
#
loop_
_entity.id
_entity.type
_entity.pdbx_description
1 polymer ?
#
loop_
_entity_poly.entity_id
_entity_poly.type
_entity_poly.pdbx_seq_one_letter_code
_entity_poly.pdbx_strand_id
1 'polypeptide(L)'
;MTTVVEVPGPSSCGEAGNFTLNFDDTTVGPSGEKVLVVNGLKNPYHHLFYANGYTDVPDKWEPFPAISQPNVAMFLPLTGRLLPNQPFAGTLLPGELGAGPRASVRAYWFNAYSGYFGCALSGITPCVLRISGYRYDEAVKGEVLVAEQNTTIAACWGYINCRLSEVRFNSEFRALSGIQFNAFTAGLGIPQVHMMDDLALEWYNNSCSAGILRIGHS
;
A
#
# COMPACT_ATOMS: atom_id res chain seq x y z
N MET A 1 -41.34 -22.36 -27.15
CA MET A 1 -40.49 -21.57 -26.23
C MET A 1 -39.17 -22.30 -26.11
N THR A 2 -38.18 -21.87 -26.89
CA THR A 2 -36.85 -22.50 -26.92
C THR A 2 -36.02 -21.80 -25.84
N THR A 3 -35.73 -22.51 -24.77
CA THR A 3 -34.82 -22.06 -23.71
C THR A 3 -33.41 -21.98 -24.29
N VAL A 4 -32.90 -20.76 -24.45
CA VAL A 4 -31.49 -20.54 -24.75
C VAL A 4 -30.71 -20.88 -23.49
N VAL A 5 -29.99 -22.00 -23.52
CA VAL A 5 -29.00 -22.32 -22.49
C VAL A 5 -27.84 -21.35 -22.73
N GLU A 6 -27.66 -20.42 -21.81
CA GLU A 6 -26.53 -19.50 -21.80
C GLU A 6 -25.25 -20.34 -21.65
N VAL A 7 -24.44 -20.35 -22.72
CA VAL A 7 -23.10 -20.96 -22.71
C VAL A 7 -22.26 -20.23 -21.66
N PRO A 8 -21.39 -20.89 -20.88
CA PRO A 8 -20.55 -20.18 -19.93
C PRO A 8 -19.74 -19.12 -20.69
N GLY A 9 -20.00 -17.85 -20.41
CA GLY A 9 -19.12 -16.75 -20.79
C GLY A 9 -17.72 -16.98 -20.22
N PRO A 10 -16.69 -16.25 -20.70
CA PRO A 10 -15.31 -16.47 -20.27
C PRO A 10 -15.24 -16.54 -18.74
N SER A 11 -14.68 -17.63 -18.23
CA SER A 11 -14.50 -17.91 -16.79
C SER A 11 -13.48 -16.97 -16.12
N SER A 12 -13.07 -15.89 -16.77
CA SER A 12 -12.03 -14.98 -16.30
C SER A 12 -12.54 -13.55 -16.31
N CYS A 13 -13.37 -13.19 -15.33
CA CYS A 13 -13.79 -11.80 -15.05
C CYS A 13 -12.64 -10.86 -14.62
N GLY A 14 -11.40 -11.24 -14.92
CA GLY A 14 -10.18 -10.63 -14.47
C GLY A 14 -9.99 -10.59 -12.97
N GLU A 15 -9.24 -9.59 -12.51
CA GLU A 15 -8.97 -9.40 -11.08
C GLU A 15 -10.22 -8.87 -10.39
N ALA A 16 -10.74 -9.62 -9.43
CA ALA A 16 -12.00 -9.35 -8.74
C ALA A 16 -11.93 -9.93 -7.32
N GLY A 17 -12.61 -9.29 -6.38
CA GLY A 17 -12.71 -9.71 -4.98
C GLY A 17 -11.51 -9.31 -4.13
N ASN A 18 -11.28 -10.12 -3.09
CA ASN A 18 -10.23 -9.87 -2.10
C ASN A 18 -8.85 -10.21 -2.67
N PHE A 19 -7.85 -9.42 -2.29
CA PHE A 19 -6.46 -9.64 -2.62
C PHE A 19 -5.57 -9.11 -1.50
N THR A 20 -4.32 -9.57 -1.48
CA THR A 20 -3.31 -9.13 -0.53
C THR A 20 -2.16 -8.48 -1.28
N LEU A 21 -1.70 -7.32 -0.81
CA LEU A 21 -0.44 -6.73 -1.26
C LEU A 21 0.66 -7.15 -0.28
N ASN A 22 1.53 -8.05 -0.75
CA ASN A 22 2.61 -8.68 0.01
C ASN A 22 4.02 -8.20 -0.39
N PHE A 23 4.15 -7.40 -1.46
CA PHE A 23 5.43 -6.84 -1.93
C PHE A 23 6.49 -7.87 -2.35
N ASP A 24 6.11 -9.15 -2.50
CA ASP A 24 7.04 -10.25 -2.78
C ASP A 24 7.41 -10.40 -4.26
N ASP A 25 6.51 -9.96 -5.16
CA ASP A 25 6.70 -10.06 -6.61
C ASP A 25 7.67 -9.00 -7.17
N THR A 26 8.32 -8.21 -6.30
CA THR A 26 9.34 -7.24 -6.69
C THR A 26 10.71 -7.91 -6.75
N THR A 27 11.37 -7.81 -7.90
CA THR A 27 12.76 -8.26 -8.01
C THR A 27 13.66 -7.20 -7.37
N VAL A 28 14.21 -7.52 -6.21
CA VAL A 28 15.32 -6.77 -5.63
C VAL A 28 16.47 -6.82 -6.64
N GLY A 29 16.83 -5.67 -7.22
CA GLY A 29 17.86 -5.56 -8.26
C GLY A 29 19.18 -6.24 -7.87
N PRO A 30 20.03 -6.60 -8.86
CA PRO A 30 21.24 -7.35 -8.61
C PRO A 30 22.07 -6.67 -7.52
N SER A 31 22.45 -7.47 -6.52
CA SER A 31 23.23 -7.07 -5.35
C SER A 31 24.63 -6.62 -5.76
N GLY A 32 24.73 -5.43 -6.35
CA GLY A 32 25.98 -4.75 -6.62
C GLY A 32 26.24 -3.75 -5.51
N GLU A 33 27.09 -4.12 -4.55
CA GLU A 33 27.88 -3.25 -3.66
C GLU A 33 27.21 -1.97 -3.10
N LYS A 34 25.91 -1.98 -2.83
CA LYS A 34 25.23 -0.88 -2.14
C LYS A 34 24.82 -1.34 -0.76
N VAL A 35 25.34 -0.63 0.24
CA VAL A 35 25.13 -0.83 1.69
C VAL A 35 23.65 -0.81 2.08
N LEU A 36 22.78 -0.28 1.22
CA LEU A 36 21.32 -0.38 1.28
C LEU A 36 20.81 -0.65 -0.15
N VAL A 37 20.27 -1.83 -0.41
CA VAL A 37 19.59 -2.16 -1.68
C VAL A 37 18.16 -1.62 -1.62
N VAL A 38 18.03 -0.30 -1.46
CA VAL A 38 16.74 0.41 -1.52
C VAL A 38 16.42 0.59 -2.99
N ASN A 39 15.66 -0.35 -3.55
CA ASN A 39 15.05 -0.16 -4.86
C ASN A 39 13.68 0.46 -4.64
N GLY A 40 13.42 1.64 -5.21
CA GLY A 40 12.08 2.21 -5.12
C GLY A 40 11.04 1.25 -5.69
N LEU A 41 9.89 1.12 -5.03
CA LEU A 41 8.81 0.23 -5.47
C LEU A 41 8.45 0.52 -6.93
N LYS A 42 8.32 -0.54 -7.73
CA LYS A 42 7.89 -0.44 -9.13
C LYS A 42 6.54 0.27 -9.18
N ASN A 43 6.40 1.26 -10.06
CA ASN A 43 5.18 2.04 -10.17
C ASN A 43 4.58 1.93 -11.59
N PRO A 44 3.35 1.42 -11.77
CA PRO A 44 2.47 0.82 -10.76
C PRO A 44 2.91 -0.60 -10.32
N TYR A 45 2.45 -1.01 -9.15
CA TYR A 45 2.55 -2.38 -8.61
C TYR A 45 1.14 -2.87 -8.26
N HIS A 46 0.72 -4.02 -8.81
CA HIS A 46 -0.65 -4.56 -8.70
C HIS A 46 -1.74 -3.49 -8.93
N HIS A 47 -1.60 -2.73 -10.02
CA HIS A 47 -2.46 -1.61 -10.44
C HIS A 47 -2.48 -0.37 -9.52
N LEU A 48 -1.76 -0.39 -8.41
CA LEU A 48 -1.67 0.75 -7.51
C LEU A 48 -0.38 1.53 -7.76
N PHE A 49 -0.50 2.85 -7.66
CA PHE A 49 0.60 3.78 -7.69
C PHE A 49 1.05 4.06 -6.27
N TYR A 50 2.35 4.27 -6.10
CA TYR A 50 2.98 4.51 -4.81
C TYR A 50 3.66 5.87 -4.81
N ALA A 51 3.48 6.61 -3.72
CA ALA A 51 4.15 7.89 -3.53
C ALA A 51 5.67 7.73 -3.45
N ASN A 52 6.39 8.83 -3.71
CA ASN A 52 7.80 8.92 -3.37
C ASN A 52 8.00 8.62 -1.88
N GLY A 53 8.94 7.75 -1.57
CA GLY A 53 9.25 7.30 -0.20
C GLY A 53 9.24 5.78 -0.07
N TYR A 54 8.46 5.11 -0.93
CA TYR A 54 8.29 3.66 -0.90
C TYR A 54 9.44 2.89 -1.56
N THR A 55 9.91 1.87 -0.84
CA THR A 55 10.91 0.89 -1.28
C THR A 55 10.49 -0.49 -0.79
N ASP A 56 10.85 -1.53 -1.53
CA ASP A 56 10.86 -2.89 -1.01
C ASP A 56 12.25 -3.20 -0.43
N VAL A 57 12.27 -3.99 0.63
CA VAL A 57 13.50 -4.45 1.29
C VAL A 57 13.36 -5.94 1.60
N PRO A 58 14.40 -6.75 1.35
CA PRO A 58 14.37 -8.15 1.76
C PRO A 58 14.39 -8.27 3.29
N ASP A 59 13.62 -9.20 3.84
CA ASP A 59 13.50 -9.48 5.30
C ASP A 59 14.86 -9.49 6.01
N LYS A 60 15.87 -10.15 5.43
CA LYS A 60 17.22 -10.28 6.03
C LYS A 60 17.93 -8.96 6.40
N TRP A 61 17.44 -7.80 5.95
CA TRP A 61 18.06 -6.49 6.20
C TRP A 61 17.26 -5.60 7.16
N GLU A 62 16.11 -6.05 7.65
CA GLU A 62 15.21 -5.24 8.47
C GLU A 62 15.12 -5.71 9.92
N PRO A 63 14.82 -4.81 10.87
CA PRO A 63 14.50 -5.23 12.23
C PRO A 63 13.19 -6.03 12.30
N PHE A 64 12.25 -5.80 11.38
CA PHE A 64 10.97 -6.51 11.32
C PHE A 64 10.99 -7.53 10.19
N PRO A 65 10.80 -8.83 10.47
CA PRO A 65 10.68 -9.81 9.41
C PRO A 65 9.35 -9.68 8.68
N ALA A 66 9.38 -9.99 7.40
CA ALA A 66 8.20 -9.99 6.55
C ALA A 66 7.18 -11.05 7.03
N ILE A 67 5.89 -10.70 6.97
CA ILE A 67 4.80 -11.65 7.24
C ILE A 67 4.74 -12.68 6.10
N SER A 68 4.81 -12.19 4.88
CA SER A 68 4.94 -12.96 3.65
C SER A 68 6.34 -12.77 3.09
N GLN A 69 7.03 -13.86 2.78
CA GLN A 69 8.42 -13.81 2.32
C GLN A 69 8.49 -13.60 0.80
N PRO A 70 9.50 -12.86 0.30
CA PRO A 70 10.72 -12.45 1.00
C PRO A 70 10.82 -10.97 1.40
N ASN A 71 9.84 -10.14 1.06
CA ASN A 71 10.01 -8.68 1.09
C ASN A 71 8.99 -7.99 1.99
N VAL A 72 9.33 -6.77 2.38
CA VAL A 72 8.44 -5.87 3.11
C VAL A 72 8.54 -4.48 2.47
N ALA A 73 7.42 -3.76 2.43
CA ALA A 73 7.44 -2.38 1.97
C ALA A 73 7.85 -1.45 3.11
N MET A 74 8.84 -0.60 2.86
CA MET A 74 9.26 0.46 3.75
C MET A 74 8.90 1.81 3.15
N PHE A 75 8.36 2.71 3.97
CA PHE A 75 8.20 4.12 3.62
C PHE A 75 9.21 4.97 4.37
N LEU A 76 10.04 5.68 3.62
CA LEU A 76 11.00 6.64 4.11
C LEU A 76 10.37 8.05 3.99
N PRO A 77 10.08 8.76 5.11
CA PRO A 77 9.50 10.10 5.08
C PRO A 77 10.56 11.15 4.72
N LEU A 78 11.22 10.97 3.57
CA LEU A 78 12.31 11.81 3.09
C LEU A 78 11.76 13.08 2.45
N THR A 79 12.46 14.18 2.68
CA THR A 79 12.30 15.40 1.89
C THR A 79 13.38 15.40 0.79
N GLY A 80 12.96 15.33 -0.48
CA GLY A 80 13.85 15.56 -1.63
C GLY A 80 14.24 14.34 -2.48
N ARG A 81 15.22 14.59 -3.36
CA ARG A 81 15.59 13.87 -4.61
C ARG A 81 16.22 12.47 -4.45
N LEU A 82 16.13 11.86 -3.27
CA LEU A 82 16.93 10.66 -2.90
C LEU A 82 16.38 9.33 -3.43
N LEU A 83 15.26 9.34 -4.16
CA LEU A 83 14.66 8.12 -4.68
C LEU A 83 14.65 8.12 -6.21
N PRO A 84 14.71 6.93 -6.84
CA PRO A 84 14.53 6.82 -8.28
C PRO A 84 13.19 7.46 -8.66
N ASN A 85 13.21 8.34 -9.66
CA ASN A 85 12.04 9.04 -10.15
C ASN A 85 11.10 8.04 -10.83
N GLN A 86 10.25 7.38 -10.04
CA GLN A 86 9.25 6.44 -10.53
C GLN A 86 8.11 7.21 -11.21
N PRO A 87 7.52 6.70 -12.31
CA PRO A 87 6.40 7.35 -12.98
C PRO A 87 5.28 7.69 -12.00
N PHE A 88 4.78 8.93 -12.02
CA PHE A 88 3.66 9.41 -11.22
C PHE A 88 3.82 9.36 -9.69
N ALA A 89 4.95 8.92 -9.15
CA ALA A 89 5.17 8.90 -7.70
C ALA A 89 5.15 10.30 -7.06
N GLY A 90 5.42 11.35 -7.84
CA GLY A 90 5.29 12.75 -7.42
C GLY A 90 3.88 13.34 -7.52
N THR A 91 2.89 12.60 -8.03
CA THR A 91 1.50 13.07 -8.11
C THR A 91 0.63 12.60 -6.95
N LEU A 92 1.17 11.73 -6.08
CA LEU A 92 0.51 11.22 -4.87
C LEU A 92 1.00 11.99 -3.64
N LEU A 93 0.20 12.01 -2.58
CA LEU A 93 0.59 12.55 -1.28
C LEU A 93 1.70 11.69 -0.65
N PRO A 94 2.62 12.25 0.16
CA PRO A 94 3.67 11.47 0.79
C PRO A 94 3.13 10.32 1.65
N GLY A 95 3.55 9.09 1.37
CA GLY A 95 3.08 7.88 2.07
C GLY A 95 1.72 7.39 1.59
N GLU A 96 1.25 7.87 0.44
CA GLU A 96 0.03 7.39 -0.19
C GLU A 96 0.32 6.26 -1.19
N LEU A 97 -0.61 5.31 -1.26
CA LEU A 97 -0.74 4.39 -2.37
C LEU A 97 -2.21 4.34 -2.84
N GLY A 98 -2.42 4.13 -4.13
CA GLY A 98 -3.79 4.10 -4.67
C GLY A 98 -3.90 4.09 -6.18
N ALA A 99 -5.06 4.47 -6.70
CA ALA A 99 -5.34 4.53 -8.12
C ALA A 99 -4.52 5.61 -8.86
N GLY A 100 -3.97 6.60 -8.13
CA GLY A 100 -3.06 7.62 -8.67
C GLY A 100 -3.68 8.37 -9.86
N PRO A 101 -3.01 8.44 -11.03
CA PRO A 101 -3.58 9.06 -12.24
C PRO A 101 -4.93 8.50 -12.69
N ARG A 102 -5.32 7.31 -12.19
CA ARG A 102 -6.59 6.64 -12.48
C ARG A 102 -7.64 6.81 -11.37
N ALA A 103 -7.43 7.76 -10.45
CA ALA A 103 -8.34 8.00 -9.31
C ALA A 103 -9.80 8.28 -9.73
N SER A 104 -10.05 8.87 -10.90
CA SER A 104 -11.40 9.07 -11.43
C SER A 104 -12.10 7.78 -11.90
N VAL A 105 -11.35 6.69 -12.08
CA VAL A 105 -11.86 5.42 -12.62
C VAL A 105 -12.14 4.44 -11.49
N ARG A 106 -13.42 4.25 -11.16
CA ARG A 106 -13.90 3.38 -10.07
C ARG A 106 -13.43 1.92 -10.14
N ALA A 107 -12.97 1.45 -11.30
CA ALA A 107 -12.37 0.14 -11.42
C ALA A 107 -11.07 0.01 -10.62
N TYR A 108 -10.35 1.08 -10.32
CA TYR A 108 -9.11 0.99 -9.53
C TYR A 108 -9.32 1.34 -8.04
N TRP A 109 -10.58 1.52 -7.64
CA TRP A 109 -10.92 1.77 -6.24
C TRP A 109 -10.93 0.47 -5.45
N PHE A 110 -10.66 0.56 -4.16
CA PHE A 110 -10.53 -0.58 -3.27
C PHE A 110 -11.16 -0.32 -1.90
N ASN A 111 -11.49 -1.41 -1.22
CA ASN A 111 -11.77 -1.46 0.21
C ASN A 111 -10.49 -1.91 0.92
N ALA A 112 -10.22 -1.34 2.09
CA ALA A 112 -9.07 -1.73 2.91
C ALA A 112 -9.54 -2.28 4.26
N TYR A 113 -9.02 -3.44 4.65
CA TYR A 113 -9.46 -4.15 5.85
C TYR A 113 -8.42 -4.18 6.95
N SER A 114 -7.18 -4.49 6.62
CA SER A 114 -6.08 -4.56 7.57
C SER A 114 -4.72 -4.52 6.87
N GLY A 115 -3.67 -4.45 7.67
CA GLY A 115 -2.29 -4.63 7.25
C GLY A 115 -1.40 -4.88 8.45
N TYR A 116 -0.17 -5.32 8.23
CA TYR A 116 0.82 -5.49 9.28
C TYR A 116 1.82 -4.34 9.24
N PHE A 117 2.07 -3.72 10.38
CA PHE A 117 2.89 -2.51 10.44
C PHE A 117 3.96 -2.56 11.54
N GLY A 118 5.10 -1.93 11.26
CA GLY A 118 6.19 -1.72 12.19
C GLY A 118 6.77 -0.32 12.01
N CYS A 119 7.38 0.22 13.07
CA CYS A 119 8.05 1.51 13.00
C CYS A 119 9.53 1.34 13.32
N ALA A 120 10.38 1.86 12.44
CA ALA A 120 11.82 1.90 12.66
C ALA A 120 12.19 3.11 13.53
N LEU A 121 11.68 3.15 14.77
CA LEU A 121 12.16 4.04 15.82
C LEU A 121 13.41 3.43 16.47
N SER A 122 14.17 4.22 17.23
CA SER A 122 15.33 3.79 18.07
C SER A 122 15.00 2.73 19.14
N GLY A 123 13.82 2.10 19.05
CA GLY A 123 13.36 1.01 19.90
C GLY A 123 12.80 1.41 21.25
N ILE A 124 12.82 2.69 21.62
CA ILE A 124 12.49 3.13 22.98
C ILE A 124 11.08 3.72 23.08
N THR A 125 10.59 4.39 22.04
CA THR A 125 9.29 5.07 22.06
C THR A 125 8.34 4.43 21.05
N PRO A 126 7.05 4.25 21.40
CA PRO A 126 6.03 3.86 20.43
C PRO A 126 5.90 4.90 19.30
N CYS A 127 5.38 4.48 18.16
CA CYS A 127 4.94 5.41 17.12
C CYS A 127 3.41 5.44 17.04
N VAL A 128 2.89 6.55 16.54
CA VAL A 128 1.50 6.67 16.10
C VAL A 128 1.50 6.55 14.58
N LEU A 129 0.84 5.50 14.08
CA LEU A 129 0.53 5.36 12.66
C LEU A 129 -0.80 6.07 12.40
N ARG A 130 -0.75 7.13 11.60
CA ARG A 130 -1.91 7.83 11.05
C ARG A 130 -2.24 7.25 9.69
N ILE A 131 -3.49 6.83 9.56
CA ILE A 131 -4.04 6.18 8.37
C ILE A 131 -5.13 7.09 7.84
N SER A 132 -5.02 7.52 6.59
CA SER A 132 -5.97 8.44 5.96
C SER A 132 -6.48 7.81 4.66
N GLY A 133 -7.80 7.66 4.56
CA GLY A 133 -8.46 7.13 3.37
C GLY A 133 -9.01 8.26 2.52
N TYR A 134 -8.75 8.20 1.22
CA TYR A 134 -9.16 9.20 0.25
C TYR A 134 -10.07 8.59 -0.81
N ARG A 135 -11.01 9.40 -1.30
CA ARG A 135 -11.91 9.06 -2.39
C ARG A 135 -11.97 10.18 -3.40
N TYR A 136 -11.87 9.85 -4.67
CA TYR A 136 -12.00 10.80 -5.75
C TYR A 136 -13.42 11.37 -5.80
N ASP A 137 -13.49 12.69 -5.84
CA ASP A 137 -14.72 13.45 -5.95
C ASP A 137 -14.77 14.18 -7.30
N GLU A 138 -15.86 13.93 -8.04
CA GLU A 138 -16.06 14.46 -9.39
C GLU A 138 -16.31 15.96 -9.43
N ALA A 139 -16.81 16.57 -8.35
CA ALA A 139 -17.09 17.99 -8.29
C ALA A 139 -15.80 18.81 -8.12
N VAL A 140 -14.87 18.33 -7.29
CA VAL A 140 -13.56 18.98 -7.08
C VAL A 140 -12.44 18.44 -7.98
N LYS A 141 -12.71 17.40 -8.78
CA LYS A 141 -11.76 16.74 -9.69
C LYS A 141 -10.47 16.30 -8.99
N GLY A 142 -10.63 15.77 -7.79
CA GLY A 142 -9.52 15.40 -6.93
C GLY A 142 -9.95 14.50 -5.79
N GLU A 143 -8.96 13.95 -5.10
CA GLU A 143 -9.20 13.09 -3.95
C GLU A 143 -9.49 13.91 -2.70
N VAL A 144 -10.55 13.51 -1.98
CA VAL A 144 -10.95 14.11 -0.72
C VAL A 144 -10.83 13.09 0.40
N LEU A 145 -10.47 13.56 1.59
CA LEU A 145 -10.37 12.74 2.78
C LEU A 145 -11.76 12.24 3.20
N VAL A 146 -11.92 10.93 3.37
CA VAL A 146 -13.20 10.29 3.74
C VAL A 146 -13.11 9.37 4.95
N ALA A 147 -11.91 9.01 5.39
CA ALA A 147 -11.69 8.19 6.58
C ALA A 147 -10.36 8.57 7.24
N GLU A 148 -10.32 8.55 8.57
CA GLU A 148 -9.08 8.65 9.33
C GLU A 148 -9.07 7.69 10.51
N GLN A 149 -7.91 7.11 10.79
CA GLN A 149 -7.68 6.29 11.97
C GLN A 149 -6.24 6.45 12.44
N ASN A 150 -6.07 6.61 13.74
CA ASN A 150 -4.76 6.56 14.37
C ASN A 150 -4.64 5.26 15.16
N THR A 151 -3.48 4.61 15.07
CA THR A 151 -3.14 3.46 15.91
C THR A 151 -1.76 3.66 16.52
N THR A 152 -1.55 3.12 17.71
CA THR A 152 -0.23 3.12 18.36
C THR A 152 0.44 1.79 18.09
N ILE A 153 1.64 1.82 17.52
CA ILE A 153 2.47 0.63 17.32
C ILE A 153 3.57 0.65 18.38
N ALA A 154 3.72 -0.48 19.08
CA ALA A 154 4.72 -0.63 20.12
C ALA A 154 6.14 -0.45 19.57
N ALA A 155 7.03 0.07 20.41
CA ALA A 155 8.44 0.18 20.08
C ALA A 155 9.08 -1.22 19.97
N CYS A 156 9.99 -1.42 19.02
CA CYS A 156 10.82 -2.63 19.02
C CYS A 156 12.12 -2.39 19.79
N TRP A 157 12.15 -2.79 21.06
CA TRP A 157 13.28 -2.53 21.93
C TRP A 157 14.56 -3.25 21.49
N GLY A 158 15.61 -2.47 21.24
CA GLY A 158 16.93 -2.98 20.81
C GLY A 158 16.93 -3.66 19.44
N TYR A 159 15.86 -3.55 18.64
CA TYR A 159 15.67 -4.29 17.38
C TYR A 159 15.75 -5.82 17.53
N ILE A 160 15.44 -6.34 18.71
CA ILE A 160 15.51 -7.78 19.01
C ILE A 160 14.12 -8.39 18.86
N ASN A 161 14.00 -9.41 18.00
CA ASN A 161 12.77 -10.18 17.78
C ASN A 161 11.54 -9.31 17.47
N CYS A 162 11.72 -8.23 16.69
CA CYS A 162 10.60 -7.39 16.29
C CYS A 162 9.58 -8.18 15.47
N ARG A 163 8.31 -7.78 15.54
CA ARG A 163 7.24 -8.34 14.72
C ARG A 163 6.32 -7.23 14.26
N LEU A 164 5.91 -7.29 13.00
CA LEU A 164 4.88 -6.39 12.49
C LEU A 164 3.58 -6.67 13.26
N SER A 165 2.87 -5.60 13.60
CA SER A 165 1.61 -5.65 14.34
C SER A 165 0.45 -5.55 13.37
N GLU A 166 -0.52 -6.46 13.46
CA GLU A 166 -1.76 -6.36 12.69
C GLU A 166 -2.52 -5.09 13.11
N VAL A 167 -2.87 -4.27 12.15
CA VAL A 167 -3.73 -3.10 12.31
C VAL A 167 -4.99 -3.34 11.49
N ARG A 168 -6.14 -3.36 12.18
CA ARG A 168 -7.45 -3.43 11.53
C ARG A 168 -7.99 -2.05 11.26
N PHE A 169 -8.38 -1.81 10.02
CA PHE A 169 -8.97 -0.55 9.60
C PHE A 169 -10.45 -0.54 9.93
N ASN A 170 -10.95 0.61 10.35
CA ASN A 170 -12.36 0.79 10.68
C ASN A 170 -13.25 0.66 9.42
N SER A 171 -14.57 0.66 9.61
CA SER A 171 -15.53 0.46 8.51
C SER A 171 -15.58 1.60 7.49
N GLU A 172 -14.93 2.73 7.74
CA GLU A 172 -14.94 3.90 6.85
C GLU A 172 -13.94 3.77 5.69
N PHE A 173 -12.96 2.86 5.80
CA PHE A 173 -11.97 2.57 4.75
C PHE A 173 -12.57 1.74 3.59
N ARG A 174 -13.61 2.26 2.95
CA ARG A 174 -14.34 1.63 1.84
C ARG A 174 -14.45 2.57 0.65
N ALA A 175 -14.49 2.00 -0.55
CA ALA A 175 -14.59 2.75 -1.79
C ALA A 175 -13.50 3.81 -1.95
N LEU A 176 -12.27 3.48 -1.56
CA LEU A 176 -11.13 4.38 -1.58
C LEU A 176 -10.51 4.42 -2.98
N SER A 177 -10.06 5.60 -3.41
CA SER A 177 -9.16 5.76 -4.54
C SER A 177 -7.70 5.89 -4.11
N GLY A 178 -7.46 6.23 -2.84
CA GLY A 178 -6.12 6.33 -2.24
C GLY A 178 -6.15 6.05 -0.75
N ILE A 179 -5.05 5.55 -0.20
CA ILE A 179 -4.84 5.37 1.23
C ILE A 179 -3.42 5.80 1.60
N GLN A 180 -3.30 6.53 2.71
CA GLN A 180 -2.04 7.09 3.18
C GLN A 180 -1.69 6.54 4.54
N PHE A 181 -0.42 6.16 4.68
CA PHE A 181 0.19 5.69 5.92
C PHE A 181 1.33 6.62 6.30
N ASN A 182 1.25 7.25 7.46
CA ASN A 182 2.35 8.03 8.00
C ASN A 182 2.57 7.70 9.48
N ALA A 183 3.80 7.38 9.84
CA ALA A 183 4.18 7.13 11.22
C ALA A 183 4.84 8.35 11.84
N PHE A 184 4.57 8.58 13.12
CA PHE A 184 5.14 9.67 13.90
C PHE A 184 5.59 9.16 15.27
N THR A 185 6.66 9.71 15.83
CA THR A 185 7.03 9.43 17.23
C THR A 185 5.90 9.86 18.16
N ALA A 186 5.43 8.96 19.02
CA ALA A 186 4.34 9.25 19.94
C ALA A 186 4.71 10.45 20.85
N GLY A 187 3.82 11.43 20.95
CA GLY A 187 4.00 12.64 21.75
C GLY A 187 4.93 13.71 21.17
N LEU A 188 5.77 13.38 20.19
CA LEU A 188 6.71 14.34 19.56
C LEU A 188 6.31 14.74 18.13
N GLY A 189 5.49 13.93 17.45
CA GLY A 189 5.00 14.26 16.11
C GLY A 189 6.08 14.25 15.01
N ILE A 190 7.24 13.66 15.29
CA ILE A 190 8.36 13.59 14.34
C ILE A 190 8.09 12.46 13.35
N PRO A 191 8.07 12.70 12.02
CA PRO A 191 7.87 11.64 11.02
C PRO A 191 8.88 10.50 11.16
N GLN A 192 8.40 9.27 11.02
CA GLN A 192 9.19 8.05 11.18
C GLN A 192 9.11 7.17 9.94
N VAL A 193 10.20 6.43 9.73
CA VAL A 193 10.20 5.28 8.82
C VAL A 193 9.24 4.24 9.37
N HIS A 194 8.37 3.72 8.51
CA HIS A 194 7.54 2.58 8.84
C HIS A 194 7.66 1.50 7.78
N MET A 195 7.38 0.29 8.21
CA MET A 195 7.33 -0.91 7.39
C MET A 195 5.89 -1.39 7.36
N MET A 196 5.47 -1.94 6.23
CA MET A 196 4.17 -2.53 6.04
C MET A 196 4.26 -3.79 5.19
N ASP A 197 3.43 -4.76 5.53
CA ASP A 197 3.30 -6.00 4.78
C ASP A 197 1.85 -6.52 4.85
N ASP A 198 1.50 -7.40 3.93
CA ASP A 198 0.22 -8.12 3.87
C ASP A 198 -1.00 -7.18 4.04
N LEU A 199 -1.12 -6.16 3.18
CA LEU A 199 -2.32 -5.32 3.15
C LEU A 199 -3.50 -6.12 2.60
N ALA A 200 -4.50 -6.37 3.44
CA ALA A 200 -5.72 -7.07 3.06
C ALA A 200 -6.72 -6.08 2.44
N LEU A 201 -6.91 -6.21 1.12
CA LEU A 201 -7.72 -5.33 0.30
C LEU A 201 -8.80 -6.10 -0.47
N GLU A 202 -9.73 -5.35 -1.06
CA GLU A 202 -10.71 -5.88 -2.02
C GLU A 202 -10.99 -4.84 -3.08
N TRP A 203 -11.18 -5.27 -4.32
CA TRP A 203 -11.67 -4.41 -5.38
C TRP A 203 -13.08 -3.89 -5.08
N TYR A 204 -13.22 -2.57 -4.92
CA TYR A 204 -14.51 -1.97 -4.59
C TYR A 204 -15.54 -2.16 -5.71
N ASN A 205 -15.12 -1.94 -6.97
CA ASN A 205 -15.93 -2.31 -8.12
C ASN A 205 -15.61 -3.75 -8.52
N ASN A 206 -16.41 -4.69 -8.00
CA ASN A 206 -16.21 -6.11 -8.20
C ASN A 206 -16.93 -6.67 -9.45
N SER A 207 -17.31 -5.81 -10.40
CA SER A 207 -17.94 -6.25 -11.64
C SER A 207 -16.94 -6.94 -12.57
N CYS A 208 -17.43 -7.86 -13.39
CA CYS A 208 -16.63 -8.54 -14.42
C CYS A 208 -15.98 -7.54 -15.40
N SER A 209 -16.71 -6.49 -15.76
CA SER A 209 -16.18 -5.42 -16.63
C SER A 209 -15.03 -4.65 -15.99
N ALA A 210 -15.07 -4.40 -14.68
CA ALA A 210 -13.99 -3.74 -13.97
C ALA A 210 -12.75 -4.62 -13.85
N GLY A 211 -12.93 -5.92 -13.59
CA GLY A 211 -11.80 -6.85 -13.53
C GLY A 211 -11.12 -7.07 -14.89
N ILE A 212 -11.88 -7.10 -15.99
CA ILE A 212 -11.30 -7.11 -17.34
C ILE A 212 -10.51 -5.82 -17.63
N LEU A 213 -11.01 -4.66 -17.18
CA LEU A 213 -10.29 -3.38 -17.35
C LEU A 213 -8.93 -3.38 -16.64
N ARG A 214 -8.80 -4.09 -15.52
CA ARG A 214 -7.51 -4.25 -14.81
C ARG A 214 -6.53 -5.09 -15.62
N ILE A 215 -6.96 -6.21 -16.20
CA ILE A 215 -6.10 -7.04 -17.08
C ILE A 215 -5.65 -6.27 -18.31
N GLY A 216 -6.52 -5.45 -18.91
CA GLY A 216 -6.17 -4.69 -20.12
C GLY A 216 -5.09 -3.61 -19.92
N HIS A 217 -4.71 -3.33 -18.67
CA HIS A 217 -3.78 -2.25 -18.28
C HIS A 217 -2.74 -2.72 -17.23
N SER A 218 -2.33 -3.99 -17.28
CA SER A 218 -1.26 -4.57 -16.45
C SER A 218 0.16 -4.35 -16.97
#